data_AF-A0A2P8B152-F1
#
_entry.id   AF-A0A2P8B152-F1
#
_cell.length_a   1.000
_cell.length_b   1.000
_cell.length_c   1.000
_cell.angle_alpha   90.00
_cell.angle_beta   90.00
_cell.angle_gamma   90.00
#
_symmetry.space_group_name_H-M   'P 1'
#
loop_
_entity.id
_entity.type
_entity.pdbx_description
1 polymer ?
#
loop_
_entity_poly.entity_id
_entity_poly.type
_entity_poly.pdbx_seq_one_letter_code
_entity_poly.pdbx_strand_id
1 'polypeptide(L)'
;MTSTTLTQAGTTRVVSTATLLAAGAAAGPLFLGLGLAQAFTRDGFDLSRQPLSLLALGEYGWIQIANFVLSGLLALAGAAGFRRALRGGPAAAWGPALVAVLGGGLIVAGVLRADPSMGWPAGAPEGNPETMSWHSYGHGVGAMLSFGSLTVACLVFARRFGRVGALSSVLVALATVVVMAWPDQDSVSVRMVLGSALVFGWLTAVSLHTITERKH
;
A
#
# COMPACT_ATOMS: atom_id res chain seq x y z
N MET A 1 54.83 29.28 9.77
CA MET A 1 53.64 29.13 8.89
C MET A 1 52.98 27.83 9.26
N THR A 2 51.86 27.87 9.99
CA THR A 2 51.14 26.69 10.43
C THR A 2 49.93 26.53 9.53
N SER A 3 49.97 25.58 8.61
CA SER A 3 48.84 25.27 7.73
C SER A 3 47.81 24.46 8.49
N THR A 4 46.67 25.08 8.77
CA THR A 4 45.50 24.40 9.34
C THR A 4 44.78 23.66 8.23
N THR A 5 44.90 22.34 8.19
CA THR A 5 44.07 21.48 7.34
C THR A 5 42.65 21.43 7.93
N LEU A 6 41.69 22.03 7.24
CA LEU A 6 40.27 21.91 7.60
C LEU A 6 39.78 20.51 7.19
N THR A 7 39.44 19.71 8.18
CA THR A 7 38.77 18.42 8.01
C THR A 7 37.41 18.65 7.35
N GLN A 8 37.24 18.20 6.10
CA GLN A 8 35.97 18.27 5.38
C GLN A 8 34.96 17.36 6.09
N ALA A 9 33.97 17.97 6.75
CA ALA A 9 32.88 17.24 7.40
C ALA A 9 32.14 16.38 6.37
N GLY A 10 31.93 15.10 6.70
CA GLY A 10 31.29 14.11 5.82
C GLY A 10 29.95 14.61 5.30
N THR A 11 29.78 14.64 3.98
CA THR A 11 28.52 15.01 3.34
C THR A 11 27.50 13.91 3.64
N THR A 12 26.52 14.19 4.49
CA THR A 12 25.38 13.29 4.70
C THR A 12 24.68 13.12 3.35
N ARG A 13 24.70 11.91 2.78
CA ARG A 13 24.10 11.65 1.47
C ARG A 13 22.57 11.82 1.58
N VAL A 14 22.06 12.97 1.16
CA VAL A 14 20.62 13.24 1.16
C VAL A 14 19.92 12.31 0.17
N VAL A 15 18.91 11.57 0.62
CA VAL A 15 18.11 10.69 -0.23
C VAL A 15 17.40 11.51 -1.31
N SER A 16 17.63 11.15 -2.57
CA SER A 16 17.09 11.87 -3.73
C SER A 16 15.57 11.73 -3.84
N THR A 17 14.89 12.72 -4.44
CA THR A 17 13.46 12.64 -4.73
C THR A 17 13.11 11.44 -5.61
N ALA A 18 13.97 11.08 -6.56
CA ALA A 18 13.76 9.91 -7.41
C ALA A 18 13.81 8.60 -6.62
N THR A 19 14.73 8.48 -5.65
CA THR A 19 14.82 7.33 -4.75
C THR A 19 13.56 7.18 -3.90
N LEU A 20 13.04 8.29 -3.36
CA LEU A 20 11.81 8.29 -2.58
C LEU A 20 10.58 7.86 -3.40
N LEU A 21 10.45 8.38 -4.62
CA LEU A 21 9.39 7.96 -5.54
C LEU A 21 9.55 6.48 -5.95
N ALA A 22 10.77 6.02 -6.19
CA ALA A 22 11.04 4.62 -6.51
C ALA A 22 10.70 3.68 -5.34
N ALA A 23 10.94 4.12 -4.10
CA ALA A 23 10.48 3.41 -2.91
C ALA A 23 8.94 3.29 -2.90
N GLY A 24 8.22 4.39 -3.13
CA GLY A 24 6.76 4.37 -3.27
C GLY A 24 6.26 3.45 -4.39
N ALA A 25 6.98 3.42 -5.53
CA ALA A 25 6.68 2.53 -6.64
C ALA A 25 6.88 1.04 -6.28
N ALA A 26 7.83 0.73 -5.39
CA ALA A 26 8.11 -0.65 -4.98
C ALA A 26 7.12 -1.20 -3.93
N ALA A 27 6.37 -0.34 -3.23
CA ALA A 27 5.46 -0.75 -2.17
C ALA A 27 4.42 -1.79 -2.62
N GLY A 28 3.81 -1.56 -3.79
CA GLY A 28 2.80 -2.45 -4.37
C GLY A 28 3.32 -3.82 -4.78
N PRO A 29 4.34 -3.88 -5.67
CA PRO A 29 4.99 -5.11 -6.06
C PRO A 29 5.52 -5.92 -4.88
N LEU A 30 6.09 -5.26 -3.86
CA LEU A 30 6.53 -5.92 -2.64
C LEU A 30 5.35 -6.56 -1.90
N PHE A 31 4.31 -5.77 -1.61
CA PHE A 31 3.15 -6.22 -0.86
C PHE A 31 2.49 -7.44 -1.49
N LEU A 32 2.15 -7.34 -2.78
CA LEU A 32 1.48 -8.39 -3.52
C LEU A 32 2.39 -9.58 -3.80
N GLY A 33 3.65 -9.34 -4.16
CA GLY A 33 4.61 -10.40 -4.44
C GLY A 33 4.85 -11.29 -3.23
N LEU A 34 5.14 -10.70 -2.06
CA LEU A 34 5.33 -11.45 -0.82
C LEU A 34 4.04 -12.09 -0.31
N GLY A 35 2.90 -11.40 -0.42
CA GLY A 35 1.60 -11.93 0.00
C GLY A 35 1.22 -13.16 -0.83
N LEU A 36 1.31 -13.07 -2.15
CA LEU A 36 0.99 -14.19 -3.05
C LEU A 36 2.00 -15.33 -2.91
N ALA A 37 3.30 -15.04 -2.78
CA ALA A 37 4.30 -16.08 -2.54
C ALA A 37 4.00 -16.86 -1.26
N GLN A 38 3.63 -16.18 -0.17
CA GLN A 38 3.18 -16.84 1.06
C GLN A 38 1.88 -17.64 0.85
N ALA A 39 0.87 -17.08 0.17
CA ALA A 39 -0.38 -17.78 -0.09
C ALA A 39 -0.19 -19.07 -0.87
N PHE A 40 0.72 -19.11 -1.85
CA PHE A 40 1.00 -20.30 -2.65
C PHE A 40 1.95 -21.31 -1.99
N THR A 41 2.65 -20.92 -0.93
CA THR A 41 3.61 -21.79 -0.23
C THR A 41 3.13 -22.22 1.15
N ARG A 42 2.01 -21.66 1.63
CA ARG A 42 1.45 -21.99 2.94
C ARG A 42 0.45 -23.12 2.81
N ASP A 43 0.81 -24.27 3.33
CA ASP A 43 -0.11 -25.40 3.45
C ASP A 43 -1.36 -25.02 4.23
N GLY A 44 -2.53 -25.37 3.66
CA GLY A 44 -3.84 -25.09 4.25
C GLY A 44 -4.36 -23.67 4.04
N PHE A 45 -3.58 -22.75 3.44
CA PHE A 45 -4.07 -21.43 3.08
C PHE A 45 -4.79 -21.47 1.72
N ASP A 46 -6.05 -21.05 1.69
CA ASP A 46 -6.87 -21.02 0.48
C ASP A 46 -7.12 -19.57 0.05
N LEU A 47 -6.37 -19.09 -0.94
CA LEU A 47 -6.47 -17.72 -1.45
C LEU A 47 -7.87 -17.40 -2.03
N SER A 48 -8.66 -18.40 -2.43
CA SER A 48 -10.01 -18.15 -2.94
C SER A 48 -10.97 -17.71 -1.83
N ARG A 49 -10.68 -18.11 -0.58
CA ARG A 49 -11.54 -17.86 0.59
C ARG A 49 -10.89 -16.90 1.59
N GLN A 50 -9.60 -17.02 1.84
CA GLN A 50 -8.87 -16.38 2.93
C GLN A 50 -8.06 -15.16 2.46
N PRO A 51 -8.37 -13.94 2.94
CA PRO A 51 -7.63 -12.74 2.59
C PRO A 51 -6.15 -12.82 2.98
N LEU A 52 -5.27 -12.23 2.15
CA LEU A 52 -3.83 -12.20 2.40
C LEU A 52 -3.42 -11.66 3.79
N SER A 53 -4.26 -10.84 4.45
CA SER A 53 -3.99 -10.38 5.81
C SER A 53 -3.99 -11.51 6.84
N LEU A 54 -4.78 -12.57 6.62
CA LEU A 54 -4.86 -13.72 7.52
C LEU A 54 -3.55 -14.52 7.58
N LEU A 55 -2.68 -14.40 6.58
CA LEU A 55 -1.33 -14.98 6.62
C LEU A 55 -0.53 -14.52 7.86
N ALA A 56 -0.84 -13.34 8.42
CA ALA A 56 -0.24 -12.84 9.66
C ALA A 56 -0.52 -13.69 10.91
N LEU A 57 -1.48 -14.62 10.83
CA LEU A 57 -1.86 -15.55 11.90
C LEU A 57 -1.18 -16.92 11.80
N GLY A 58 -0.54 -17.21 10.67
CA GLY A 58 0.18 -18.47 10.47
C GLY A 58 1.53 -18.52 11.20
N GLU A 59 2.20 -19.68 11.13
CA GLU A 59 3.50 -19.91 11.78
C GLU A 59 4.57 -18.88 11.37
N TYR A 60 4.59 -18.45 10.11
CA TYR A 60 5.49 -17.37 9.64
C TYR A 60 4.75 -16.04 9.46
N GLY A 61 3.69 -15.80 10.24
CA GLY A 61 2.86 -14.61 10.13
C GLY A 61 3.63 -13.29 10.33
N TRP A 62 4.77 -13.33 11.02
CA TRP A 62 5.69 -12.20 11.11
C TRP A 62 6.16 -11.69 9.74
N ILE A 63 6.26 -12.56 8.72
CA ILE A 63 6.63 -12.16 7.35
C ILE A 63 5.55 -11.25 6.78
N GLN A 64 4.27 -11.61 6.95
CA GLN A 64 3.18 -10.79 6.46
C GLN A 64 3.05 -9.47 7.25
N ILE A 65 3.30 -9.48 8.56
CA ILE A 65 3.37 -8.26 9.38
C ILE A 65 4.50 -7.34 8.88
N ALA A 66 5.70 -7.90 8.66
CA ALA A 66 6.83 -7.17 8.11
C ALA A 66 6.52 -6.62 6.72
N ASN A 67 5.84 -7.39 5.88
CA ASN A 67 5.42 -6.98 4.54
C ASN A 67 4.48 -5.76 4.59
N PHE A 68 3.47 -5.77 5.49
CA PHE A 68 2.61 -4.61 5.73
C PHE A 68 3.41 -3.37 6.16
N VAL A 69 4.28 -3.52 7.16
CA VAL A 69 5.05 -2.40 7.71
C VAL A 69 6.03 -1.86 6.68
N LEU A 70 6.80 -2.71 6.01
CA LEU A 70 7.77 -2.30 4.99
C LEU A 70 7.09 -1.62 3.80
N SER A 71 5.99 -2.20 3.30
CA SER A 71 5.20 -1.59 2.22
C SER A 71 4.63 -0.23 2.65
N GLY A 72 4.18 -0.11 3.91
CA GLY A 72 3.74 1.15 4.48
C GLY A 72 4.86 2.21 4.56
N LEU A 73 6.04 1.84 5.03
CA LEU A 73 7.22 2.72 5.07
C LEU A 73 7.66 3.16 3.66
N LEU A 74 7.62 2.24 2.68
CA LEU A 74 7.89 2.55 1.28
C LEU A 74 6.87 3.55 0.71
N ALA A 75 5.59 3.38 1.04
CA ALA A 75 4.56 4.34 0.66
C ALA A 75 4.78 5.72 1.33
N LEU A 76 5.16 5.77 2.60
CA LEU A 76 5.53 7.03 3.30
C LEU A 76 6.73 7.72 2.63
N ALA A 77 7.74 6.95 2.23
CA ALA A 77 8.85 7.47 1.43
C ALA A 77 8.36 8.03 0.09
N GLY A 78 7.48 7.30 -0.60
CA GLY A 78 6.78 7.76 -1.81
C GLY A 78 6.03 9.07 -1.63
N ALA A 79 5.28 9.21 -0.53
CA ALA A 79 4.58 10.44 -0.17
C ALA A 79 5.54 11.62 -0.01
N ALA A 80 6.67 11.43 0.66
CA ALA A 80 7.72 12.45 0.75
C ALA A 80 8.31 12.78 -0.64
N GLY A 81 8.47 11.78 -1.51
CA GLY A 81 8.85 11.95 -2.91
C GLY A 81 7.87 12.83 -3.68
N PHE A 82 6.58 12.54 -3.60
CA PHE A 82 5.52 13.35 -4.23
C PHE A 82 5.49 14.76 -3.66
N ARG A 83 5.66 14.94 -2.35
CA ARG A 83 5.70 16.27 -1.71
C ARG A 83 6.83 17.14 -2.26
N ARG A 84 7.97 16.53 -2.60
CA ARG A 84 9.12 17.24 -3.19
C ARG A 84 8.97 17.47 -4.69
N ALA A 85 8.29 16.56 -5.39
CA ALA A 85 8.18 16.56 -6.86
C ALA A 85 7.03 17.42 -7.39
N LEU A 86 5.88 17.38 -6.73
CA LEU A 86 4.66 18.00 -7.22
C LEU A 86 4.60 19.48 -6.83
N ARG A 87 4.16 20.31 -7.77
CA ARG A 87 3.91 21.74 -7.56
C ARG A 87 2.58 22.13 -8.18
N GLY A 88 1.80 22.92 -7.45
CA GLY A 88 0.53 23.46 -7.92
C GLY A 88 -0.61 22.44 -8.02
N GLY A 89 -1.83 22.93 -7.81
CA GLY A 89 -3.07 22.17 -8.01
C GLY A 89 -3.37 21.10 -6.95
N PRO A 90 -4.53 20.42 -7.09
CA PRO A 90 -5.03 19.46 -6.10
C PRO A 90 -4.09 18.28 -5.82
N ALA A 91 -3.39 17.78 -6.85
CA ALA A 91 -2.45 16.67 -6.71
C ALA A 91 -1.25 17.01 -5.82
N ALA A 92 -0.71 18.22 -5.89
CA ALA A 92 0.37 18.66 -5.02
C ALA A 92 -0.10 18.90 -3.57
N ALA A 93 -1.34 19.36 -3.41
CA ALA A 93 -1.92 19.64 -2.09
C ALA A 93 -2.28 18.37 -1.32
N TRP A 94 -3.01 17.45 -1.96
CA TRP A 94 -3.61 16.29 -1.31
C TRP A 94 -2.91 14.97 -1.61
N GLY A 95 -2.26 14.85 -2.77
CA GLY A 95 -1.62 13.61 -3.22
C GLY A 95 -0.64 13.02 -2.20
N PRO A 96 0.36 13.79 -1.71
CA PRO A 96 1.28 13.32 -0.69
C PRO A 96 0.59 12.87 0.60
N ALA A 97 -0.43 13.61 1.05
CA ALA A 97 -1.16 13.28 2.28
C ALA A 97 -1.94 11.96 2.13
N LEU A 98 -2.60 11.75 1.00
CA LEU A 98 -3.35 10.52 0.73
C LEU A 98 -2.42 9.30 0.63
N VAL A 99 -1.27 9.43 -0.04
CA VAL A 99 -0.25 8.35 -0.06
C VAL A 99 0.35 8.12 1.33
N ALA A 100 0.44 9.16 2.16
CA ALA A 100 0.88 9.00 3.54
C ALA A 100 -0.17 8.26 4.40
N VAL A 101 -1.46 8.53 4.21
CA VAL A 101 -2.56 7.80 4.86
C VAL A 101 -2.56 6.32 4.45
N LEU A 102 -2.27 6.01 3.18
CA LEU A 102 -2.02 4.64 2.74
C LEU A 102 -0.90 4.00 3.56
N GLY A 103 0.26 4.65 3.64
CA GLY A 103 1.41 4.11 4.35
C GLY A 103 1.14 3.86 5.83
N GLY A 104 0.50 4.83 6.50
CA GLY A 104 0.08 4.68 7.89
C GLY A 104 -0.97 3.59 8.08
N GLY A 105 -1.95 3.49 7.19
CA GLY A 105 -2.98 2.45 7.21
C GLY A 105 -2.40 1.05 7.09
N LEU A 106 -1.42 0.84 6.21
CA LEU A 106 -0.72 -0.45 6.07
C LEU A 106 0.05 -0.81 7.34
N ILE A 107 0.74 0.14 7.96
CA ILE A 107 1.46 -0.09 9.22
C ILE A 107 0.47 -0.48 10.32
N VAL A 108 -0.65 0.25 10.45
CA VAL A 108 -1.71 -0.07 11.41
C VAL A 108 -2.28 -1.46 11.18
N ALA A 109 -2.59 -1.82 9.93
CA ALA A 109 -3.08 -3.16 9.58
C ALA A 109 -2.06 -4.27 9.83
N GLY A 110 -0.75 -3.99 9.69
CA GLY A 110 0.29 -4.96 10.03
C GLY A 110 0.41 -5.19 11.53
N VAL A 111 0.44 -4.11 12.32
CA VAL A 111 0.65 -4.17 13.78
C VAL A 111 -0.59 -4.68 14.51
N LEU A 112 -1.78 -4.23 14.10
CA LEU A 112 -3.06 -4.65 14.64
C LEU A 112 -3.60 -5.77 13.75
N ARG A 113 -3.49 -7.01 14.22
CA ARG A 113 -3.83 -8.21 13.45
C ARG A 113 -5.34 -8.46 13.42
N ALA A 114 -5.83 -8.94 12.28
CA ALA A 114 -7.17 -9.49 12.17
C ALA A 114 -7.36 -10.70 13.10
N ASP A 115 -8.60 -11.01 13.44
CA ASP A 115 -8.93 -12.22 14.19
C ASP A 115 -8.93 -13.47 13.29
N PRO A 116 -8.67 -14.66 13.86
CA PRO A 116 -8.88 -15.93 13.17
C PRO A 116 -10.29 -16.05 12.60
N SER A 117 -10.38 -16.41 11.32
CA SER A 117 -11.64 -16.51 10.57
C SER A 117 -11.45 -17.32 9.31
N MET A 118 -12.54 -17.70 8.66
CA MET A 118 -12.51 -18.40 7.35
C MET A 118 -11.69 -19.70 7.38
N GLY A 119 -11.72 -20.41 8.51
CA GLY A 119 -10.99 -21.65 8.74
C GLY A 119 -9.47 -21.48 8.89
N TRP A 120 -8.96 -20.24 9.00
CA TRP A 120 -7.54 -19.96 9.13
C TRP A 120 -7.15 -19.20 10.42
N PRO A 121 -6.09 -19.64 11.12
CA PRO A 121 -5.37 -20.91 10.96
C PRO A 121 -6.22 -22.12 11.39
N ALA A 122 -5.67 -23.33 11.30
CA ALA A 122 -6.37 -24.55 11.72
C ALA A 122 -6.98 -24.41 13.13
N GLY A 123 -8.28 -24.70 13.25
CA GLY A 123 -9.05 -24.51 14.49
C GLY A 123 -9.79 -23.16 14.58
N ALA A 124 -9.62 -22.26 13.61
CA ALA A 124 -10.40 -21.03 13.52
C ALA A 124 -11.85 -21.28 13.06
N PRO A 125 -12.80 -20.39 13.38
CA PRO A 125 -14.16 -20.45 12.86
C PRO A 125 -14.19 -20.42 11.32
N GLU A 126 -15.12 -21.17 10.70
CA GLU A 126 -15.33 -21.20 9.25
C GLU A 126 -15.89 -19.87 8.70
N GLY A 127 -16.62 -19.12 9.52
CA GLY A 127 -17.22 -17.84 9.16
C GLY A 127 -16.46 -16.63 9.70
N ASN A 128 -17.09 -15.46 9.57
CA ASN A 128 -16.67 -14.28 10.32
C ASN A 128 -16.92 -14.49 11.82
N PRO A 129 -16.03 -14.00 12.69
CA PRO A 129 -16.22 -14.14 14.14
C PRO A 129 -17.44 -13.32 14.59
N GLU A 130 -18.22 -13.86 15.54
CA GLU A 130 -19.41 -13.18 16.08
C GLU A 130 -19.07 -11.90 16.84
N THR A 131 -17.86 -11.83 17.40
CA THR A 131 -17.32 -10.64 18.06
C THR A 131 -15.92 -10.38 17.54
N MET A 132 -15.60 -9.11 17.32
CA MET A 132 -14.27 -8.68 16.89
C MET A 132 -13.47 -8.16 18.08
N SER A 133 -12.21 -8.53 18.14
CA SER A 133 -11.25 -7.95 19.06
C SER A 133 -10.94 -6.49 18.69
N TRP A 134 -10.43 -5.72 19.65
CA TRP A 134 -10.02 -4.34 19.41
C TRP A 134 -8.90 -4.21 18.36
N HIS A 135 -8.01 -5.22 18.26
CA HIS A 135 -6.94 -5.24 17.26
C HIS A 135 -7.49 -5.59 15.87
N SER A 136 -8.50 -6.44 15.77
CA SER A 136 -9.20 -6.72 14.52
C SER A 136 -9.97 -5.49 14.00
N TYR A 137 -10.60 -4.71 14.89
CA TYR A 137 -11.14 -3.39 14.51
C TYR A 137 -10.06 -2.45 13.99
N GLY A 138 -8.92 -2.36 14.68
CA GLY A 138 -7.78 -1.57 14.25
C GLY A 138 -7.24 -2.00 12.88
N HIS A 139 -7.15 -3.32 12.64
CA HIS A 139 -6.79 -3.89 11.36
C HIS A 139 -7.72 -3.40 10.24
N GLY A 140 -9.03 -3.53 10.46
CA GLY A 140 -10.06 -3.12 9.51
C GLY A 140 -10.01 -1.62 9.20
N VAL A 141 -9.78 -0.78 10.22
CA VAL A 141 -9.58 0.67 10.03
C VAL A 141 -8.33 0.94 9.19
N GLY A 142 -7.21 0.26 9.48
CA GLY A 142 -5.97 0.38 8.69
C GLY A 142 -6.18 0.00 7.23
N ALA A 143 -6.90 -1.10 6.96
CA ALA A 143 -7.26 -1.53 5.62
C ALA A 143 -8.16 -0.50 4.91
N MET A 144 -9.22 -0.02 5.58
CA MET A 144 -10.13 0.99 5.04
C MET A 144 -9.39 2.28 4.67
N LEU A 145 -8.51 2.77 5.55
CA LEU A 145 -7.68 3.95 5.28
C LEU A 145 -6.75 3.71 4.09
N SER A 146 -6.17 2.51 3.97
CA SER A 146 -5.27 2.15 2.87
C SER A 146 -5.97 2.17 1.52
N PHE A 147 -7.05 1.39 1.37
CA PHE A 147 -7.80 1.33 0.12
C PHE A 147 -8.50 2.65 -0.21
N GLY A 148 -9.15 3.25 0.79
CA GLY A 148 -9.92 4.48 0.61
C GLY A 148 -9.05 5.66 0.19
N SER A 149 -7.92 5.88 0.89
CA SER A 149 -7.02 6.99 0.57
C SER A 149 -6.41 6.87 -0.82
N LEU A 150 -5.99 5.67 -1.23
CA LEU A 150 -5.38 5.47 -2.55
C LEU A 150 -6.41 5.55 -3.69
N THR A 151 -7.63 5.09 -3.45
CA THR A 151 -8.76 5.28 -4.38
C THR A 151 -9.07 6.77 -4.57
N VAL A 152 -9.11 7.55 -3.49
CA VAL A 152 -9.29 9.01 -3.57
C VAL A 152 -8.08 9.68 -4.25
N ALA A 153 -6.86 9.20 -4.01
CA ALA A 153 -5.66 9.70 -4.66
C ALA A 153 -5.74 9.57 -6.18
N CYS A 154 -6.28 8.46 -6.69
CA CYS A 154 -6.52 8.27 -8.13
C CYS A 154 -7.34 9.44 -8.72
N LEU A 155 -8.43 9.82 -8.06
CA LEU A 155 -9.30 10.92 -8.51
C LEU A 155 -8.66 12.29 -8.38
N VAL A 156 -7.85 12.50 -7.34
CA VAL A 156 -7.12 13.76 -7.13
C VAL A 156 -6.05 13.96 -8.19
N PHE A 157 -5.25 12.92 -8.47
CA PHE A 157 -4.19 12.95 -9.47
C PHE A 157 -4.73 12.95 -10.90
N ALA A 158 -5.94 12.44 -11.15
CA ALA A 158 -6.60 12.55 -12.45
C ALA A 158 -6.67 14.01 -12.95
N ARG A 159 -6.79 14.99 -12.03
CA ARG A 159 -6.80 16.42 -12.37
C ARG A 159 -5.46 16.99 -12.82
N ARG A 160 -4.37 16.23 -12.67
CA ARG A 160 -3.02 16.62 -13.11
C ARG A 160 -2.69 16.08 -14.50
N PHE A 161 -3.20 14.90 -14.83
CA PHE A 161 -2.80 14.21 -16.06
C PHE A 161 -3.56 14.72 -17.29
N GLY A 162 -2.95 14.54 -18.47
CA GLY A 162 -3.67 14.65 -19.74
C GLY A 162 -4.79 13.60 -19.86
N ARG A 163 -5.63 13.73 -20.89
CA ARG A 163 -6.89 12.96 -21.06
C ARG A 163 -6.75 11.46 -20.80
N VAL A 164 -5.70 10.82 -21.32
CA VAL A 164 -5.48 9.37 -21.14
C VAL A 164 -5.15 9.03 -19.69
N GLY A 165 -4.18 9.71 -19.07
CA GLY A 165 -3.82 9.45 -17.66
C GLY A 165 -4.94 9.79 -16.68
N ALA A 166 -5.74 10.82 -16.98
CA ALA A 166 -6.93 11.17 -16.21
C ALA A 166 -7.97 10.05 -16.28
N LEU A 167 -8.28 9.57 -17.49
CA LEU A 167 -9.23 8.46 -17.69
C LEU A 167 -8.75 7.18 -17.00
N SER A 168 -7.48 6.79 -17.17
CA SER A 168 -6.92 5.61 -16.51
C SER A 168 -7.03 5.71 -14.98
N SER A 169 -6.75 6.88 -14.40
CA SER A 169 -6.86 7.09 -12.95
C SER A 169 -8.30 6.98 -12.46
N VAL A 170 -9.27 7.54 -13.20
CA VAL A 170 -10.70 7.43 -12.87
C VAL A 170 -11.18 5.98 -13.00
N LEU A 171 -10.78 5.28 -14.07
CA LEU A 171 -11.15 3.88 -14.28
C LEU A 171 -10.60 2.97 -13.19
N VAL A 172 -9.36 3.17 -12.74
CA VAL A 172 -8.80 2.44 -11.60
C VAL A 172 -9.62 2.69 -10.33
N ALA A 173 -9.97 3.94 -10.04
CA ALA A 173 -10.78 4.27 -8.87
C ALA A 173 -12.16 3.60 -8.92
N LEU A 174 -12.85 3.70 -10.07
CA LEU A 174 -14.16 3.09 -10.27
C LEU A 174 -14.09 1.57 -10.20
N ALA A 175 -13.13 0.95 -10.87
CA ALA A 175 -12.92 -0.49 -10.83
C ALA A 175 -12.66 -0.98 -9.40
N THR A 176 -11.84 -0.25 -8.64
CA THR A 176 -11.59 -0.58 -7.22
C THR A 176 -12.88 -0.51 -6.41
N VAL A 177 -13.67 0.55 -6.55
CA VAL A 177 -14.97 0.68 -5.85
C VAL A 177 -15.91 -0.46 -6.22
N VAL A 178 -16.05 -0.77 -7.52
CA VAL A 178 -16.94 -1.86 -7.99
C VAL A 178 -16.49 -3.21 -7.46
N VAL A 179 -15.19 -3.52 -7.50
CA VAL A 179 -14.65 -4.79 -7.00
C VAL A 179 -14.83 -4.89 -5.47
N MET A 180 -14.60 -3.82 -4.72
CA MET A 180 -14.77 -3.81 -3.26
C MET A 180 -16.23 -3.86 -2.82
N ALA A 181 -17.11 -3.14 -3.50
CA ALA A 181 -18.54 -3.03 -3.15
C ALA A 181 -19.37 -4.23 -3.63
N TRP A 182 -18.76 -5.18 -4.34
CA TRP A 182 -19.45 -6.39 -4.79
C TRP A 182 -20.02 -7.18 -3.58
N PRO A 183 -21.30 -7.57 -3.60
CA PRO A 183 -22.00 -8.05 -2.40
C PRO A 183 -21.63 -9.48 -2.00
N ASP A 184 -21.15 -10.28 -2.96
CA ASP A 184 -20.80 -11.69 -2.73
C ASP A 184 -19.61 -11.83 -1.77
N GLN A 185 -19.87 -12.37 -0.57
CA GLN A 185 -18.86 -12.49 0.49
C GLN A 185 -17.84 -13.59 0.20
N ASP A 186 -18.23 -14.63 -0.54
CA ASP A 186 -17.33 -15.76 -0.83
C ASP A 186 -16.15 -15.35 -1.72
N SER A 187 -16.33 -14.32 -2.56
CA SER A 187 -15.25 -13.77 -3.39
C SER A 187 -14.40 -12.69 -2.71
N VAL A 188 -14.63 -12.35 -1.43
CA VAL A 188 -13.97 -11.19 -0.80
C VAL A 188 -12.45 -11.25 -0.85
N SER A 189 -11.86 -12.44 -0.68
CA SER A 189 -10.40 -12.62 -0.71
C SER A 189 -9.82 -12.26 -2.09
N VAL A 190 -10.36 -12.88 -3.14
CA VAL A 190 -9.91 -12.61 -4.53
C VAL A 190 -10.13 -11.15 -4.90
N ARG A 191 -11.27 -10.58 -4.49
CA ARG A 191 -11.58 -9.17 -4.72
C ARG A 191 -10.56 -8.28 -4.04
N MET A 192 -10.20 -8.53 -2.78
CA MET A 192 -9.15 -7.78 -2.08
C MET A 192 -7.81 -7.83 -2.80
N VAL A 193 -7.41 -8.98 -3.37
CA VAL A 193 -6.19 -9.08 -4.18
C VAL A 193 -6.29 -8.23 -5.45
N LEU A 194 -7.41 -8.31 -6.17
CA LEU A 194 -7.64 -7.53 -7.40
C LEU A 194 -7.69 -6.03 -7.12
N GLY A 195 -8.43 -5.61 -6.09
CA GLY A 195 -8.48 -4.22 -5.64
C GLY A 195 -7.10 -3.70 -5.26
N SER A 196 -6.32 -4.50 -4.52
CA SER A 196 -4.94 -4.16 -4.18
C SER A 196 -4.09 -3.98 -5.43
N ALA A 197 -4.16 -4.92 -6.38
CA ALA A 197 -3.41 -4.86 -7.64
C ALA A 197 -3.74 -3.60 -8.45
N LEU A 198 -5.01 -3.21 -8.52
CA LEU A 198 -5.45 -2.00 -9.20
C LEU A 198 -4.83 -0.74 -8.58
N VAL A 199 -5.00 -0.53 -7.27
CA VAL A 199 -4.56 0.71 -6.62
C VAL A 199 -3.04 0.77 -6.46
N PHE A 200 -2.38 -0.34 -6.16
CA PHE A 200 -0.93 -0.40 -6.06
C PHE A 200 -0.25 -0.33 -7.42
N GLY A 201 -0.84 -0.95 -8.45
CA GLY A 201 -0.36 -0.82 -9.83
C GLY A 201 -0.42 0.64 -10.30
N TRP A 202 -1.50 1.34 -9.95
CA TRP A 202 -1.62 2.77 -10.22
C TRP A 202 -0.58 3.61 -9.46
N LEU A 203 -0.36 3.35 -8.16
CA LEU A 203 0.67 4.04 -7.37
C LEU A 203 2.07 3.85 -7.97
N THR A 204 2.36 2.63 -8.43
CA THR A 204 3.60 2.28 -9.13
C THR A 204 3.74 3.11 -10.40
N ALA A 205 2.72 3.11 -11.26
CA ALA A 205 2.72 3.85 -12.52
C ALA A 205 2.90 5.36 -12.31
N VAL A 206 2.18 5.97 -11.37
CA VAL A 206 2.26 7.42 -11.09
C VAL A 206 3.61 7.81 -10.49
N SER A 207 4.16 6.98 -9.60
CA SER A 207 5.49 7.20 -9.04
C SER A 207 6.55 7.19 -10.14
N LEU A 208 6.54 6.18 -11.02
CA LEU A 208 7.47 6.07 -12.14
C LEU A 208 7.31 7.20 -13.14
N HIS A 209 6.07 7.55 -13.49
CA HIS A 209 5.78 8.67 -14.38
C HIS A 209 6.33 10.00 -13.83
N THR A 210 6.15 10.25 -12.52
CA THR A 210 6.68 11.44 -11.85
C THR A 210 8.22 11.46 -11.86
N ILE A 211 8.89 10.31 -11.79
CA ILE A 211 10.34 10.22 -11.94
C ILE A 211 10.76 10.62 -13.37
N THR A 212 10.02 10.16 -14.38
CA THR A 212 10.33 10.46 -15.79
C THR A 212 10.06 11.92 -16.14
N GLU A 213 8.96 12.53 -15.66
CA GLU A 213 8.67 13.95 -15.87
C GLU A 213 9.79 14.85 -15.36
N ARG A 214 10.46 14.47 -14.27
CA ARG A 214 11.54 15.26 -13.67
C ARG A 214 12.87 15.21 -14.44
N LYS A 215 13.01 14.31 -15.41
CA LYS A 215 14.22 14.21 -16.25
C LYS A 215 14.17 15.15 -17.46
N HIS A 216 12.99 15.69 -17.77
CA HIS A 216 12.73 16.63 -18.86
C HIS A 216 12.40 18.01 -18.29
#